data_AF-A0A842TK22-F1
#
_entry.id   AF-A0A842TK22-F1
#
_cell.length_a   1.000
_cell.length_b   1.000
_cell.length_c   1.000
_cell.angle_alpha   90.00
_cell.angle_beta   90.00
_cell.angle_gamma   90.00
#
_symmetry.space_group_name_H-M   'P 1'
#
loop_
_entity.id
_entity.type
_entity.pdbx_description
1 polymer ?
#
loop_
_entity_poly.entity_id
_entity_poly.type
_entity_poly.pdbx_seq_one_letter_code
_entity_poly.pdbx_strand_id
1 'polypeptide(L)'
;MEKYSEYSFNFIKRILTEVGPRESGSNNEVKAAKIIESELDQYCDHVKYEPFIVHPKAFLGWTSFSVILYCISFALLLLPYYFLVLYLLSPIISTALMVFTYSHPRKPPPLVGG
;
A
#
# COMPACT_ATOMS: atom_id res chain seq x y z
N MET A 1 13.03 -35.71 0.14
CA MET A 1 12.89 -34.27 -0.21
C MET A 1 11.66 -34.03 -1.06
N GLU A 2 11.37 -34.90 -2.03
CA GLU A 2 10.24 -34.77 -2.98
C GLU A 2 8.85 -34.59 -2.35
N LYS A 3 8.53 -35.35 -1.28
CA LYS A 3 7.24 -35.25 -0.58
C LYS A 3 6.96 -33.87 0.03
N TYR A 4 7.99 -33.20 0.56
CA TYR A 4 7.84 -31.87 1.18
C TYR A 4 7.70 -30.76 0.14
N SER A 5 8.43 -30.87 -0.97
CA SER A 5 8.23 -29.97 -2.10
C SER A 5 6.83 -30.12 -2.70
N GLU A 6 6.35 -31.36 -2.88
CA GLU A 6 5.01 -31.62 -3.43
C GLU A 6 3.91 -31.05 -2.53
N TYR A 7 4.02 -31.27 -1.21
CA TYR A 7 3.12 -30.64 -0.24
C TYR A 7 3.12 -29.11 -0.36
N SER A 8 4.30 -28.50 -0.43
CA SER A 8 4.43 -27.04 -0.53
C SER A 8 3.81 -26.50 -1.82
N PHE A 9 4.05 -27.17 -2.96
CA PHE A 9 3.45 -26.81 -4.24
C PHE A 9 1.92 -26.97 -4.23
N ASN A 10 1.41 -28.04 -3.64
CA ASN A 10 -0.03 -28.26 -3.53
C ASN A 10 -0.70 -27.21 -2.65
N PHE A 11 -0.06 -26.81 -1.56
CA PHE A 11 -0.56 -25.74 -0.70
C PHE A 11 -0.58 -24.38 -1.41
N ILE A 12 0.50 -24.03 -2.11
CA ILE A 12 0.56 -22.81 -2.93
C ILE A 12 -0.54 -22.84 -4.01
N LYS A 13 -0.70 -23.99 -4.69
CA LYS A 13 -1.71 -24.17 -5.73
C LYS A 13 -3.11 -23.96 -5.17
N ARG A 14 -3.42 -24.52 -4.00
CA ARG A 14 -4.70 -24.35 -3.30
C ARG A 14 -5.01 -22.86 -3.06
N ILE A 15 -4.05 -22.10 -2.52
CA ILE A 15 -4.22 -20.66 -2.30
C ILE A 15 -4.47 -19.93 -3.62
N LEU A 16 -3.71 -20.24 -4.67
CA LEU A 16 -3.89 -19.62 -5.99
C LEU A 16 -5.25 -19.93 -6.62
N THR A 17 -5.75 -21.16 -6.48
CA THR A 17 -7.03 -21.58 -7.07
C THR A 17 -8.25 -21.12 -6.28
N GLU A 18 -8.17 -21.12 -4.95
CA GLU A 18 -9.31 -20.75 -4.09
C GLU A 18 -9.45 -19.23 -3.91
N VAL A 19 -8.33 -18.51 -3.86
CA VAL A 19 -8.33 -17.06 -3.54
C VAL A 19 -8.12 -16.20 -4.79
N GLY A 20 -7.22 -16.59 -5.70
CA GLY A 20 -6.85 -15.77 -6.86
C GLY A 20 -5.95 -14.57 -6.49
N PRO A 21 -6.03 -13.44 -7.22
CA PRO A 21 -5.22 -12.25 -6.97
C PRO A 21 -5.45 -11.65 -5.56
N ARG A 22 -4.35 -11.30 -4.87
CA ARG A 22 -4.32 -10.89 -3.44
C ARG A 22 -3.68 -9.51 -3.28
N GLU A 23 -4.31 -8.46 -3.81
CA GLU A 23 -3.83 -7.10 -3.61
C GLU A 23 -3.81 -6.76 -2.10
N SER A 24 -2.81 -6.00 -1.65
CA SER A 24 -2.67 -5.65 -0.24
C SER A 24 -3.87 -4.84 0.26
N GLY A 25 -4.43 -5.24 1.41
CA GLY A 25 -5.66 -4.69 1.99
C GLY A 25 -6.96 -5.18 1.33
N SER A 26 -6.89 -6.12 0.39
CA SER A 26 -8.09 -6.70 -0.23
C SER A 26 -8.71 -7.80 0.64
N ASN A 27 -10.01 -8.04 0.45
CA ASN A 27 -10.71 -9.16 1.10
C ASN A 27 -10.10 -10.53 0.73
N ASN A 28 -9.43 -10.62 -0.43
CA ASN A 28 -8.77 -11.84 -0.87
C ASN A 28 -7.50 -12.11 -0.05
N GLU A 29 -6.74 -11.09 0.31
CA GLU A 29 -5.59 -11.24 1.22
C GLU A 29 -6.04 -11.79 2.58
N VAL A 30 -7.16 -11.28 3.11
CA VAL A 30 -7.75 -11.76 4.37
C VAL A 30 -8.16 -13.24 4.26
N LYS A 31 -8.77 -13.66 3.14
CA LYS A 31 -9.12 -15.06 2.90
C LYS A 31 -7.88 -15.97 2.84
N ALA A 32 -6.82 -15.55 2.14
CA ALA A 32 -5.58 -16.30 2.10
C ALA A 32 -4.93 -16.43 3.49
N ALA A 33 -4.96 -15.36 4.29
CA ALA A 33 -4.45 -15.40 5.66
C ALA A 33 -5.20 -16.40 6.54
N LYS A 34 -6.53 -16.52 6.40
CA LYS A 34 -7.33 -17.54 7.11
C LYS A 34 -7.00 -18.97 6.68
N ILE A 35 -6.74 -19.20 5.39
CA ILE A 35 -6.31 -20.52 4.91
C ILE A 35 -4.96 -20.89 5.55
N ILE A 36 -4.03 -19.94 5.62
CA ILE A 36 -2.71 -20.13 6.25
C ILE A 36 -2.85 -20.37 7.75
N GLU A 37 -3.70 -19.60 8.44
CA GLU A 37 -4.02 -19.82 9.86
C GLU A 37 -4.52 -21.24 10.10
N SER A 38 -5.49 -21.71 9.30
CA SER A 38 -6.04 -23.06 9.43
C SER A 38 -5.03 -24.18 9.16
N GLU A 39 -4.04 -23.93 8.29
CA GLU A 39 -2.99 -24.90 8.00
C GLU A 39 -1.98 -24.94 9.16
N LEU A 40 -1.62 -23.79 9.71
CA LEU A 40 -0.67 -23.69 10.83
C LEU A 40 -1.26 -24.27 12.12
N ASP A 41 -2.57 -24.13 12.35
CA ASP A 41 -3.25 -24.61 13.55
C ASP A 41 -3.17 -26.14 13.72
N GLN A 42 -2.91 -26.87 12.62
CA GLN A 42 -2.71 -28.32 12.65
C GLN A 42 -1.35 -28.75 13.19
N TYR A 43 -0.36 -27.86 13.13
CA TYR A 43 1.04 -28.19 13.45
C TYR A 43 1.62 -27.36 14.59
N CYS A 44 1.03 -26.21 14.90
CA CYS A 44 1.48 -25.29 15.94
C CYS A 44 0.57 -25.35 17.18
N ASP A 45 1.14 -25.21 18.37
CA ASP A 45 0.36 -25.18 19.62
C ASP A 45 -0.53 -23.92 19.73
N HIS A 46 -0.07 -22.81 19.14
CA HIS A 46 -0.75 -21.53 19.17
C HIS A 46 -0.60 -20.78 17.84
N VAL A 47 -1.74 -20.42 17.25
CA VAL A 47 -1.81 -19.53 16.08
C VAL A 47 -2.65 -18.31 16.46
N LYS A 48 -2.21 -17.12 16.03
CA LYS A 48 -2.90 -15.85 16.30
C LYS A 48 -3.02 -15.04 15.03
N TYR A 49 -4.22 -14.51 14.80
CA TYR A 49 -4.50 -13.52 13.77
C TYR A 49 -4.36 -12.12 14.37
N GLU A 50 -3.43 -11.31 13.85
CA GLU A 50 -3.22 -9.93 14.32
C GLU A 50 -3.79 -8.92 13.30
N PRO A 51 -4.83 -8.14 13.67
CA PRO A 51 -5.37 -7.11 12.79
C PRO A 51 -4.42 -5.91 12.73
N PHE A 52 -4.13 -5.45 11.51
CA PHE A 52 -3.36 -4.24 11.27
C PHE A 52 -4.10 -3.29 10.33
N ILE A 53 -3.81 -2.00 10.44
CA ILE A 53 -4.46 -0.97 9.63
C ILE A 53 -3.71 -0.86 8.30
N VAL A 54 -4.42 -1.07 7.19
CA VAL A 54 -3.88 -0.90 5.84
C VAL A 54 -4.19 0.51 5.33
N HIS A 55 -3.18 1.18 4.78
CA HIS A 55 -3.33 2.47 4.10
C HIS A 55 -3.10 2.33 2.59
N PRO A 56 -4.07 1.76 1.84
CA PRO A 56 -3.87 1.43 0.42
C PRO A 56 -3.61 2.65 -0.48
N LYS A 57 -3.99 3.85 -0.03
CA LYS A 57 -3.80 5.13 -0.76
C LYS A 57 -2.64 5.97 -0.22
N ALA A 58 -1.82 5.45 0.69
CA ALA A 58 -0.70 6.20 1.26
C ALA A 58 0.30 6.67 0.19
N PHE A 59 0.47 5.88 -0.87
CA PHE A 59 1.41 6.21 -1.95
C PHE A 59 0.80 7.09 -3.06
N LEU A 60 -0.50 6.95 -3.38
CA LEU A 60 -1.13 7.65 -4.52
C LEU A 60 -1.68 9.05 -4.20
N GLY A 61 -1.79 9.44 -2.93
CA GLY A 61 -2.44 10.70 -2.55
C GLY A 61 -1.79 11.95 -3.14
N TRP A 62 -0.46 11.95 -3.34
CA TRP A 62 0.29 13.11 -3.83
C TRP A 62 0.50 13.12 -5.35
N THR A 63 0.49 11.95 -6.00
CA THR A 63 0.77 11.84 -7.44
C THR A 63 -0.21 12.65 -8.28
N SER A 64 -1.50 12.67 -7.91
CA SER A 64 -2.51 13.49 -8.61
C SER A 64 -2.25 14.98 -8.47
N PHE A 65 -1.77 15.44 -7.31
CA PHE A 65 -1.43 16.86 -7.09
C PHE A 65 -0.19 17.26 -7.89
N SER A 66 0.86 16.43 -7.88
CA SER A 66 2.08 16.66 -8.64
C SER A 66 1.82 16.79 -10.15
N VAL A 67 0.93 15.97 -10.71
CA VAL A 67 0.57 16.04 -12.15
C VAL A 67 -0.07 17.38 -12.49
N ILE A 68 -1.02 17.87 -11.66
CA ILE A 68 -1.67 19.17 -11.87
C ILE A 68 -0.64 20.31 -11.79
N LEU A 69 0.25 20.27 -10.78
CA LEU A 69 1.28 21.29 -10.61
C LEU A 69 2.27 21.29 -11.79
N TYR A 70 2.61 20.12 -12.33
CA TYR A 70 3.48 19.98 -13.49
C TYR A 70 2.83 20.54 -14.76
N CYS A 71 1.53 20.28 -14.99
CA CYS A 71 0.78 20.86 -16.09
C CYS A 71 0.72 22.40 -16.01
N ILE A 72 0.49 22.95 -14.81
CA ILE A 72 0.50 24.40 -14.57
C ILE A 72 1.90 24.97 -14.81
N SER A 73 2.94 24.30 -14.33
CA SER A 73 4.33 24.70 -14.56
C SER A 73 4.68 24.75 -16.05
N PHE A 74 4.22 23.76 -16.83
CA PHE A 74 4.46 23.71 -18.26
C PHE A 74 3.74 24.86 -18.99
N ALA A 75 2.49 25.16 -18.63
CA ALA A 75 1.74 26.28 -19.21
C ALA A 75 2.39 27.65 -18.88
N LEU A 76 2.95 27.80 -17.68
CA LEU A 76 3.60 29.03 -17.23
C LEU A 76 5.02 29.22 -17.79
N LEU A 77 5.67 28.15 -18.26
CA LEU A 77 7.03 28.19 -18.84
C LEU A 77 7.10 28.98 -20.16
N LEU A 78 5.94 29.29 -20.76
CA LEU A 78 5.81 30.12 -21.97
C LEU A 78 5.98 31.63 -21.70
N LEU A 79 6.06 32.07 -20.43
CA LEU A 79 6.26 33.48 -20.04
C LEU A 79 7.69 33.67 -19.47
N PRO A 80 8.53 34.53 -20.06
CA PRO A 80 9.96 34.49 -19.79
C PRO A 80 10.32 35.22 -18.50
N TYR A 81 11.19 34.59 -17.72
CA TYR A 81 12.03 35.14 -16.65
C TYR A 81 11.56 35.01 -15.18
N TYR A 82 10.35 35.43 -14.77
CA TYR A 82 10.01 35.45 -13.33
C TYR A 82 9.71 34.05 -12.73
N PHE A 83 9.37 33.07 -13.57
CA PHE A 83 8.88 31.75 -13.12
C PHE A 83 9.97 30.70 -12.88
N LEU A 84 11.22 30.92 -13.31
CA LEU A 84 12.31 29.95 -13.10
C LEU A 84 12.66 29.83 -11.60
N VAL A 85 12.58 30.93 -10.85
CA VAL A 85 12.79 30.94 -9.39
C VAL A 85 11.67 30.20 -8.66
N LEU A 86 10.41 30.38 -9.07
CA LEU A 86 9.26 29.65 -8.52
C LEU A 86 9.33 28.14 -8.79
N TYR A 87 9.77 27.74 -9.99
CA TYR A 87 10.00 26.34 -10.33
C TYR A 87 11.04 25.69 -9.42
N LEU A 88 12.17 26.38 -9.16
CA LEU A 88 13.26 25.90 -8.31
C LEU A 88 12.89 25.82 -6.82
N LEU A 89 11.98 26.68 -6.32
CA LEU A 89 11.51 26.66 -4.93
C LEU A 89 10.37 25.66 -4.68
N SER A 90 9.59 25.30 -5.71
CA SER A 90 8.49 24.34 -5.61
C SER A 90 8.86 22.97 -5.00
N PRO A 91 10.01 22.32 -5.30
CA PRO A 91 10.35 21.05 -4.67
C PRO A 91 10.61 21.18 -3.17
N ILE A 92 11.15 22.32 -2.71
CA ILE A 92 11.45 22.58 -1.29
C ILE A 92 10.14 22.76 -0.49
N ILE A 93 9.16 23.45 -1.07
CA ILE A 93 7.85 23.65 -0.45
C ILE A 93 7.07 22.32 -0.40
N SER A 94 7.15 21.52 -1.47
CA SER A 94 6.54 20.20 -1.56
C SER A 94 7.09 19.23 -0.50
N THR A 95 8.41 19.18 -0.31
CA THR A 95 9.03 18.31 0.69
C THR A 95 8.71 18.75 2.12
N ALA A 96 8.66 20.06 2.39
CA ALA A 96 8.24 20.57 3.69
C ALA A 96 6.79 20.22 4.04
N LEU A 97 5.87 20.33 3.07
CA LEU A 97 4.48 19.94 3.25
C LEU A 97 4.32 18.42 3.47
N MET A 98 5.13 17.61 2.79
CA MET A 98 5.15 16.15 3.00
C MET A 98 5.58 15.81 4.43
N VAL A 99 6.65 16.43 4.93
CA VAL A 99 7.11 16.21 6.32
C VAL A 99 6.04 16.66 7.31
N PHE A 100 5.39 17.80 7.07
CA PHE A 100 4.30 18.29 7.93
C PHE A 100 3.10 17.34 7.95
N THR A 101 2.62 16.90 6.78
CA THR A 101 1.46 16.00 6.67
C THR A 101 1.73 14.58 7.15
N TYR A 102 2.99 14.12 7.09
CA TYR A 102 3.41 12.84 7.66
C TYR A 102 3.59 12.91 9.19
N SER A 103 4.01 14.07 9.71
CA SER A 103 4.16 14.30 11.16
C SER A 103 2.84 14.34 11.92
N HIS A 104 1.72 14.58 11.25
CA HIS A 104 0.39 14.55 11.86
C HIS A 104 -0.23 13.15 11.74
N PRO A 105 -0.30 12.36 12.83
CA PRO A 105 -0.90 11.04 12.78
C PRO A 105 -2.38 11.14 12.44
N ARG A 106 -2.79 10.54 11.31
CA ARG A 106 -4.22 10.39 11.00
C ARG A 106 -4.79 9.33 11.94
N LYS A 107 -5.90 9.66 12.61
CA LYS A 107 -6.62 8.68 13.44
C LYS A 107 -6.96 7.46 12.57
N PRO A 108 -6.72 6.24 13.06
CA PRO A 108 -7.00 5.04 12.28
C PRO A 108 -8.50 4.96 11.98
N PRO A 109 -8.89 4.49 10.78
CA PRO A 109 -10.28 4.16 10.49
C PRO A 109 -10.76 3.08 11.49
N PRO A 110 -12.06 3.08 11.85
CA PRO A 110 -12.61 2.06 12.74
C PRO A 110 -12.35 0.67 12.17
N LEU A 111 -11.96 -0.25 13.05
CA LEU A 111 -11.67 -1.65 12.72
C LEU A 111 -12.90 -2.26 12.03
N VAL A 112 -12.79 -2.55 10.73
CA VAL A 112 -13.84 -3.26 10.01
C VAL A 112 -13.68 -4.74 10.33
N GLY A 113 -14.51 -5.24 11.24
CA GLY A 113 -14.72 -6.69 11.45
C GLY A 113 -14.23 -7.21 12.80
N GLY A 114 -15.10 -7.11 13.81
CA GLY A 114 -15.33 -8.15 14.80
C GLY A 114 -16.68 -8.80 14.51
#